data_AF-A0A9E0BAD0-F1
#
_entry.id   AF-A0A9E0BAD0-F1
#
_cell.length_a   1.000
_cell.length_b   1.000
_cell.length_c   1.000
_cell.angle_alpha   90.00
_cell.angle_beta   90.00
_cell.angle_gamma   90.00
#
_symmetry.space_group_name_H-M   'P 1'
#
loop_
_entity.id
_entity.type
_entity.pdbx_description
1 polymer ?
#
loop_
_entity_poly.entity_id
_entity_poly.type
_entity_poly.pdbx_seq_one_letter_code
_entity_poly.pdbx_strand_id
1 'polypeptide(L)'
;MFLAVLLFSWNAQAQYCEPIYSYGTDDNDYIDGVILEDIDNTYSGISTSDIIGYSDYTHLSPVLNPGLEYTLQLYNTPIWDESFTAWIDYNQDEVFDVDEILGSIGLSVGASGTITFTVPVTALASETRMRVRCL
;
A
#
# COMPACT_ATOMS: atom_id res chain seq x y z
N MET A 1 49.60 12.72 -12.93
CA MET A 1 48.23 12.24 -13.21
C MET A 1 47.57 11.98 -11.87
N PHE A 2 46.90 12.99 -11.32
CA PHE A 2 46.19 12.87 -10.05
C PHE A 2 44.86 12.17 -10.33
N LEU A 3 44.69 10.97 -9.77
CA LEU A 3 43.45 10.22 -9.82
C LEU A 3 42.50 10.86 -8.78
N ALA A 4 41.52 11.63 -9.25
CA ALA A 4 40.42 12.08 -8.43
C ALA A 4 39.43 10.90 -8.29
N VAL A 5 39.35 10.33 -7.09
CA VAL A 5 38.28 9.38 -6.75
C VAL A 5 37.05 10.22 -6.43
N LEU A 6 36.10 10.25 -7.36
CA LEU A 6 34.77 10.80 -7.14
C LEU A 6 34.01 9.82 -6.23
N LEU A 7 33.90 10.16 -4.96
CA LEU A 7 32.97 9.50 -4.05
C LEU A 7 31.56 9.98 -4.41
N PHE A 8 30.86 9.22 -5.25
CA PHE A 8 29.40 9.30 -5.29
C PHE A 8 28.88 8.71 -4.00
N SER A 9 28.48 9.56 -3.06
CA SER A 9 27.58 9.15 -2.00
C SER A 9 26.26 8.80 -2.66
N TRP A 10 26.03 7.51 -2.91
CA TRP A 10 24.70 7.00 -3.12
C TRP A 10 23.97 7.25 -1.80
N ASN A 11 23.19 8.32 -1.72
CA ASN A 11 22.04 8.27 -0.85
C ASN A 11 21.16 7.18 -1.47
N ALA A 12 21.24 5.97 -0.92
CA ALA A 12 20.19 5.00 -1.12
C ALA A 12 18.97 5.62 -0.43
N GLN A 13 18.17 6.35 -1.20
CA GLN A 13 16.84 6.74 -0.78
C GLN A 13 16.09 5.43 -0.56
N ALA A 14 15.46 5.25 0.59
CA ALA A 14 14.40 4.25 0.68
C ALA A 14 13.40 4.58 -0.44
N GLN A 15 13.12 3.60 -1.30
CA GLN A 15 12.36 3.79 -2.53
C GLN A 15 10.93 4.29 -2.28
N TYR A 16 10.39 4.13 -1.07
CA TYR A 16 9.16 4.78 -0.61
C TYR A 16 9.31 5.07 0.88
N CYS A 17 8.66 6.13 1.38
CA CYS A 17 8.69 6.42 2.81
C CYS A 17 7.95 5.33 3.61
N GLU A 18 8.62 4.75 4.61
CA GLU A 18 7.97 3.86 5.56
C GLU A 18 7.22 4.69 6.61
N PRO A 19 5.95 4.36 6.91
CA PRO A 19 5.24 5.02 7.98
C PRO A 19 5.81 4.63 9.35
N ILE A 20 5.73 5.55 10.31
CA ILE A 20 6.08 5.27 11.70
C ILE A 20 4.78 5.22 12.50
N TYR A 21 4.51 4.07 13.10
CA TYR A 21 3.38 3.85 13.99
C TYR A 21 3.84 3.59 15.43
N SER A 22 2.98 3.96 16.38
CA SER A 22 3.15 3.61 17.80
C SER A 22 2.35 2.38 18.21
N TYR A 23 1.37 2.01 17.39
CA TYR A 23 0.47 0.88 17.59
C TYR A 23 0.45 0.03 16.32
N GLY A 24 0.15 -1.25 16.47
CA GLY A 24 0.06 -2.17 15.35
C GLY A 24 -0.50 -3.51 15.81
N THR A 25 0.09 -4.60 15.33
CA THR A 25 -0.40 -5.95 15.57
C THR A 25 -0.53 -6.32 17.04
N ASP A 26 0.40 -5.87 17.88
CA ASP A 26 0.40 -6.12 19.33
C ASP A 26 -0.78 -5.44 20.05
N ASP A 27 -1.33 -4.38 19.45
CA ASP A 27 -2.50 -3.64 19.92
C ASP A 27 -3.79 -4.06 19.19
N ASN A 28 -3.72 -5.14 18.41
CA ASN A 28 -4.82 -5.62 17.56
C ASN A 28 -5.27 -4.57 16.52
N ASP A 29 -4.32 -3.79 16.00
CA ASP A 29 -4.52 -2.80 14.93
C ASP A 29 -3.73 -3.23 13.68
N TYR A 30 -4.45 -3.69 12.65
CA TYR A 30 -3.87 -4.14 11.40
C TYR A 30 -4.94 -4.34 10.30
N ILE A 31 -4.49 -4.37 9.05
CA ILE A 31 -5.31 -4.71 7.89
C ILE A 31 -5.28 -6.23 7.70
N ASP A 32 -6.39 -6.92 7.90
CA ASP A 32 -6.38 -8.39 7.88
C ASP A 32 -6.40 -8.98 6.47
N GLY A 33 -6.97 -8.27 5.51
CA GLY A 33 -7.11 -8.81 4.17
C GLY A 33 -7.20 -7.77 3.07
N VAL A 34 -6.50 -8.06 1.98
CA VAL A 34 -6.53 -7.30 0.72
C VAL A 34 -6.73 -8.27 -0.44
N ILE A 35 -7.76 -8.03 -1.25
CA ILE A 35 -7.99 -8.76 -2.51
C ILE A 35 -8.10 -7.74 -3.65
N LEU A 36 -7.33 -7.98 -4.71
CA LEU A 36 -7.36 -7.19 -5.95
C LEU A 36 -6.92 -8.07 -7.12
N GLU A 37 -7.82 -8.29 -8.08
CA GLU A 37 -7.59 -9.21 -9.20
C GLU A 37 -7.14 -10.60 -8.72
N ASP A 38 -5.93 -11.03 -9.07
CA ASP A 38 -5.33 -12.31 -8.68
C ASP A 38 -4.57 -12.27 -7.35
N ILE A 39 -4.54 -11.12 -6.66
CA ILE A 39 -4.14 -11.04 -5.25
C ILE A 39 -5.29 -11.57 -4.39
N ASP A 40 -5.02 -12.61 -3.60
CA ASP A 40 -5.77 -12.99 -2.39
C ASP A 40 -4.81 -13.02 -1.20
N ASN A 41 -4.74 -11.91 -0.46
CA ASN A 41 -3.90 -11.74 0.72
C ASN A 41 -4.77 -11.56 1.96
N THR A 42 -5.58 -12.57 2.27
CA THR A 42 -6.46 -12.61 3.45
C THR A 42 -5.80 -13.27 4.64
N TYR A 43 -6.22 -12.89 5.86
CA TYR A 43 -5.65 -13.35 7.14
C TYR A 43 -4.15 -13.07 7.27
N SER A 44 -3.67 -12.02 6.60
CA SER A 44 -2.25 -11.69 6.50
C SER A 44 -1.81 -10.62 7.49
N GLY A 45 -2.77 -9.93 8.13
CA GLY A 45 -2.50 -8.67 8.83
C GLY A 45 -1.62 -8.75 10.07
N ILE A 46 -1.37 -9.95 10.59
CA ILE A 46 -0.33 -10.15 11.60
C ILE A 46 1.03 -9.98 10.91
N SER A 47 1.53 -8.75 10.93
CA SER A 47 2.87 -8.37 10.50
C SER A 47 3.92 -9.28 11.10
N THR A 48 4.76 -9.84 10.24
CA THR A 48 6.00 -10.53 10.61
C THR A 48 7.23 -9.64 10.41
N SER A 49 7.03 -8.35 10.14
CA SER A 49 8.12 -7.39 9.90
C SER A 49 8.64 -6.82 11.22
N ASP A 50 9.90 -6.38 11.23
CA ASP A 50 10.50 -5.68 12.38
C ASP A 50 9.93 -4.25 12.56
N ILE A 51 9.05 -3.80 11.66
CA ILE A 51 8.41 -2.49 11.69
C ILE A 51 6.97 -2.62 12.19
N ILE A 52 6.68 -1.91 13.29
CA ILE A 52 5.36 -1.90 13.92
C ILE A 52 4.32 -1.32 12.96
N GLY A 53 3.21 -2.04 12.77
CA GLY A 53 2.06 -1.57 11.98
C GLY A 53 2.33 -1.47 10.46
N TYR A 54 3.44 -2.03 9.97
CA TYR A 54 3.76 -2.04 8.55
C TYR A 54 4.18 -3.43 8.07
N SER A 55 3.63 -3.84 6.94
CA SER A 55 3.94 -5.10 6.26
C SER A 55 4.14 -4.86 4.77
N ASP A 56 5.14 -5.51 4.19
CA ASP A 56 5.48 -5.40 2.77
C ASP A 56 5.05 -6.68 2.03
N TYR A 57 4.13 -6.51 1.08
CA TYR A 57 3.64 -7.56 0.18
C TYR A 57 3.95 -7.26 -1.30
N THR A 58 5.02 -6.52 -1.60
CA THR A 58 5.41 -6.15 -2.98
C THR A 58 5.71 -7.33 -3.90
N HIS A 59 5.85 -8.55 -3.36
CA HIS A 59 5.90 -9.77 -4.16
C HIS A 59 4.55 -10.17 -4.78
N LEU A 60 3.45 -9.57 -4.34
CA LEU A 60 2.11 -9.70 -4.92
C LEU A 60 1.87 -8.51 -5.86
N SER A 61 1.66 -8.77 -7.15
CA SER A 61 1.62 -7.73 -8.18
C SER A 61 0.66 -8.09 -9.33
N PRO A 62 -0.59 -7.61 -9.29
CA PRO A 62 -1.57 -7.84 -10.35
C PRO A 62 -1.31 -6.89 -11.51
N VAL A 63 -1.75 -7.27 -12.70
CA VAL A 63 -1.68 -6.38 -13.87
C VAL A 63 -2.97 -5.57 -13.98
N LEU A 64 -2.85 -4.24 -13.81
CA LEU A 64 -3.94 -3.30 -14.04
C LEU A 64 -3.69 -2.49 -15.31
N ASN A 65 -4.74 -2.27 -16.10
CA ASN A 65 -4.64 -1.56 -17.37
C ASN A 65 -5.27 -0.16 -17.26
N PRO A 66 -4.59 0.89 -17.78
CA PRO A 66 -5.13 2.24 -17.83
C PRO A 66 -6.51 2.32 -18.49
N GLY A 67 -7.42 3.08 -17.87
CA GLY A 67 -8.79 3.28 -18.34
C GLY A 67 -9.77 2.15 -17.99
N LEU A 68 -9.33 1.08 -17.32
CA LEU A 68 -10.21 0.04 -16.82
C LEU A 68 -10.58 0.27 -15.34
N GLU A 69 -11.78 -0.20 -14.99
CA GLU A 69 -12.30 -0.17 -13.62
C GLU A 69 -11.98 -1.49 -12.89
N TYR A 70 -11.65 -1.36 -11.62
CA TYR A 70 -11.26 -2.44 -10.72
C TYR A 70 -11.94 -2.30 -9.36
N THR A 71 -12.00 -3.39 -8.62
CA THR A 71 -12.54 -3.41 -7.26
C THR A 71 -11.50 -3.96 -6.28
N LEU A 72 -11.12 -3.13 -5.32
CA LEU A 72 -10.30 -3.50 -4.17
C LEU A 72 -11.22 -3.92 -3.02
N GLN A 73 -11.05 -5.12 -2.50
CA GLN A 73 -11.79 -5.62 -1.35
C GLN A 73 -10.87 -5.64 -0.12
N LEU A 74 -11.36 -5.09 0.99
CA LEU A 74 -10.65 -4.93 2.25
C LEU A 74 -11.40 -5.66 3.38
N TYR A 75 -10.64 -6.15 4.35
CA TYR A 75 -11.16 -6.86 5.52
C TYR A 75 -10.64 -6.24 6.82
N ASN A 76 -11.58 -5.90 7.71
CA ASN A 76 -11.30 -5.45 9.08
C ASN A 76 -11.78 -6.53 10.06
N THR A 77 -10.92 -7.50 10.37
CA THR A 77 -11.20 -8.54 11.37
C THR A 77 -10.58 -8.32 12.77
N PRO A 78 -9.63 -7.38 13.01
CA PRO A 78 -9.23 -7.02 14.37
C PRO A 78 -10.37 -6.38 15.19
N ILE A 79 -10.05 -5.84 16.36
CA ILE A 79 -11.03 -5.47 17.39
C ILE A 79 -11.51 -4.02 17.33
N TRP A 80 -10.99 -3.22 16.39
CA TRP A 80 -11.29 -1.80 16.25
C TRP A 80 -12.14 -1.53 15.01
N ASP A 81 -13.01 -0.54 15.08
CA ASP A 81 -13.62 0.05 13.87
C ASP A 81 -12.56 0.94 13.22
N GLU A 82 -12.36 0.81 11.91
CA GLU A 82 -11.20 1.38 11.23
C GLU A 82 -11.61 2.11 9.95
N SER A 83 -10.91 3.21 9.64
CA SER A 83 -11.02 3.91 8.36
C SER A 83 -9.88 3.53 7.43
N PHE A 84 -10.22 2.87 6.34
CA PHE A 84 -9.26 2.46 5.32
C PHE A 84 -9.10 3.53 4.25
N THR A 85 -7.89 3.71 3.76
CA THR A 85 -7.60 4.44 2.53
C THR A 85 -6.59 3.67 1.70
N ALA A 86 -6.74 3.68 0.38
CA ALA A 86 -5.83 3.02 -0.55
C ALA A 86 -5.33 3.99 -1.62
N TRP A 87 -4.11 3.76 -2.09
CA TRP A 87 -3.42 4.53 -3.13
C TRP A 87 -2.72 3.62 -4.12
N ILE A 88 -2.53 4.09 -5.35
CA ILE A 88 -1.53 3.56 -6.29
C ILE A 88 -0.70 4.73 -6.81
N ASP A 89 0.62 4.65 -6.69
CA ASP A 89 1.57 5.64 -7.22
C ASP A 89 1.58 5.57 -8.77
N TYR A 90 0.66 6.28 -9.42
CA TYR A 90 0.45 6.22 -10.86
C TYR A 90 1.51 7.02 -11.62
N ASN A 91 2.09 8.03 -10.97
CA ASN A 91 3.07 8.94 -11.58
C ASN A 91 4.52 8.47 -11.39
N GLN A 92 4.75 7.43 -10.57
CA GLN A 92 6.03 6.80 -10.24
C GLN A 92 7.05 7.77 -9.63
N ASP A 93 6.58 8.72 -8.82
CA ASP A 93 7.44 9.69 -8.13
C ASP A 93 7.81 9.28 -6.70
N GLU A 94 7.42 8.07 -6.29
CA GLU A 94 7.70 7.47 -5.00
C GLU A 94 6.98 8.15 -3.82
N VAL A 95 6.00 8.98 -4.11
CA VAL A 95 5.08 9.62 -3.16
C VAL A 95 3.67 9.06 -3.37
N PHE A 96 2.86 9.04 -2.31
CA PHE A 96 1.44 8.69 -2.42
C PHE A 96 0.63 9.98 -2.29
N ASP A 97 0.28 10.56 -3.42
CA ASP A 97 -0.38 11.86 -3.48
C ASP A 97 -1.91 11.77 -3.35
N VAL A 98 -2.55 12.94 -3.20
CA VAL A 98 -4.00 13.03 -3.00
C VAL A 98 -4.80 12.61 -4.24
N ASP A 99 -4.26 12.83 -5.44
CA ASP A 99 -4.85 12.43 -6.72
C ASP A 99 -4.61 10.95 -7.06
N GLU A 100 -3.89 10.23 -6.21
CA GLU A 100 -3.60 8.81 -6.32
C GLU A 100 -4.44 7.94 -5.39
N ILE A 101 -5.30 8.57 -4.58
CA ILE A 101 -6.26 7.89 -3.71
C ILE A 101 -7.28 7.14 -4.57
N LEU A 102 -7.36 5.83 -4.35
CA LEU A 102 -8.41 4.97 -4.94
C LEU A 102 -9.76 5.20 -4.26
N GLY A 103 -9.72 5.45 -2.95
CA GLY A 103 -10.89 5.75 -2.12
C GLY A 103 -10.60 5.55 -0.64
N SER A 104 -11.61 5.89 0.18
CA SER A 104 -11.61 5.65 1.62
C SER A 104 -12.93 5.03 2.06
N ILE A 105 -12.89 4.12 3.04
CA ILE A 105 -14.07 3.43 3.56
C ILE A 105 -13.91 3.16 5.06
N GLY A 106 -14.97 3.41 5.84
CA GLY A 106 -15.03 2.99 7.24
C GLY A 106 -15.61 1.58 7.35
N LEU A 107 -14.93 0.69 8.07
CA LEU A 107 -15.36 -0.69 8.30
C LEU A 107 -15.47 -0.96 9.80
N SER A 108 -16.63 -1.45 10.23
CA SER A 108 -16.79 -1.94 11.60
C SER A 108 -15.99 -3.21 11.85
N VAL A 109 -15.76 -3.54 13.13
CA VAL A 109 -15.18 -4.82 13.57
C VAL A 109 -15.85 -6.01 12.87
N GLY A 110 -15.02 -6.85 12.26
CA GLY A 110 -15.43 -8.07 11.56
C GLY A 110 -16.07 -7.82 10.18
N ALA A 111 -16.14 -6.58 9.71
CA ALA A 111 -16.70 -6.25 8.40
C ALA A 111 -15.65 -6.30 7.29
N SER A 112 -16.15 -6.41 6.08
CA SER A 112 -15.38 -6.22 4.85
C SER A 112 -16.11 -5.21 3.97
N GLY A 113 -15.38 -4.56 3.07
CA GLY A 113 -15.96 -3.61 2.12
C GLY A 113 -15.09 -3.38 0.91
N THR A 114 -15.64 -2.67 -0.07
CA THR A 114 -15.00 -2.47 -1.37
C THR A 114 -14.72 -1.01 -1.65
N ILE A 115 -13.64 -0.78 -2.40
CA ILE A 115 -13.34 0.48 -3.08
C ILE A 115 -13.32 0.16 -4.57
N THR A 116 -14.21 0.78 -5.34
CA THR A 116 -14.21 0.72 -6.80
C THR A 116 -13.44 1.92 -7.34
N PHE A 117 -12.49 1.69 -8.24
CA PHE A 117 -11.62 2.73 -8.80
C PHE A 117 -11.33 2.46 -10.28
N THR A 118 -10.95 3.51 -11.00
CA THR A 118 -10.50 3.41 -12.40
C THR A 118 -9.03 3.81 -12.47
N VAL A 119 -8.20 3.01 -13.14
CA VAL A 119 -6.80 3.40 -13.38
C VAL A 119 -6.76 4.59 -14.35
N PRO A 120 -6.12 5.71 -14.00
CA PRO A 120 -6.03 6.86 -14.90
C PRO A 120 -5.37 6.48 -16.23
N VAL A 121 -5.90 7.01 -17.35
CA VAL A 121 -5.29 6.81 -18.69
C VAL A 121 -3.88 7.40 -18.80
N THR A 122 -3.49 8.24 -17.84
CA THR A 122 -2.17 8.86 -17.72
C THR A 122 -1.18 8.06 -16.87
N ALA A 123 -1.60 6.93 -16.27
CA ALA A 123 -0.73 6.10 -15.45
C ALA A 123 0.48 5.61 -16.27
N LEU A 124 1.67 5.70 -15.69
CA LEU A 124 2.90 5.28 -16.35
C LEU A 124 3.00 3.74 -16.41
N ALA A 125 3.50 3.24 -17.53
CA ALA A 125 3.67 1.80 -17.74
C ALA A 125 4.98 1.31 -17.11
N SER A 126 4.90 0.83 -15.87
CA SER A 126 5.93 0.04 -15.18
C SER A 126 5.32 -0.56 -13.90
N GLU A 127 6.06 -1.43 -13.21
CA GLU A 127 5.73 -1.77 -11.83
C GLU A 127 5.79 -0.50 -10.96
N THR A 128 4.75 -0.32 -10.14
CA THR A 128 4.63 0.74 -9.13
C THR A 128 3.97 0.15 -7.89
N ARG A 129 3.83 0.93 -6.82
CA ARG A 129 3.30 0.45 -5.53
C ARG A 129 1.84 0.83 -5.31
N MET A 130 1.11 -0.11 -4.73
CA MET A 130 -0.14 0.14 -4.02
C MET A 130 0.14 0.24 -2.52
N ARG A 131 -0.55 1.14 -1.82
CA ARG A 131 -0.54 1.21 -0.35
C ARG A 131 -1.98 1.17 0.17
N VAL A 132 -2.19 0.43 1.25
CA VAL A 132 -3.45 0.46 2.02
C VAL A 132 -3.11 0.81 3.46
N ARG A 133 -3.92 1.65 4.09
CA ARG A 133 -3.75 2.12 5.47
C ARG A 133 -5.08 2.05 6.23
N CYS A 134 -5.08 1.61 7.48
CA CYS A 134 -6.15 1.76 8.46
C CYS A 134 -5.78 2.83 9.52
N LEU A 135 -6.80 3.42 10.15
CA LEU A 135 -6.73 4.48 11.17
C LEU A 135 -8.01 4.53 12.04
#